data_AF-A0AAX4L3C4-F1
#
_entry.id   AF-A0AAX4L3C4-F1
#
_cell.length_a   1.000
_cell.length_b   1.000
_cell.length_c   1.000
_cell.angle_alpha   90.00
_cell.angle_beta   90.00
_cell.angle_gamma   90.00
#
_symmetry.space_group_name_H-M   'P 1'
#
loop_
_entity.id
_entity.type
_entity.pdbx_description
1 polymer ?
#
loop_
_entity_poly.entity_id
_entity_poly.type
_entity_poly.pdbx_seq_one_letter_code
_entity_poly.pdbx_strand_id
1 'polypeptide(L)'
;MSTPIKIVNFSILHEDGWSPETKKYEVIAESLNKTFNRGTFSFYLLIWGSDAKKFIEDIRNKNQILNLEVLGLTKKFGILRLEHKNTNTITSLVKRYRGIILSERISNGLEKWTVAINAKSLRKFREKLNEYGEIVNYSEKSPNEITPPPLLTEKQVEALRFALSKGYFDYPKKIRGEDIAKLLGMKTPTFVYHLRNAEKSILEFYLDNFIEDL
;
A
#
# COMPACT_ATOMS: atom_id res chain seq x y z
N MET A 1 4.15 21.83 25.32
CA MET A 1 4.84 21.29 24.13
C MET A 1 4.03 20.13 23.58
N SER A 2 3.69 20.14 22.29
CA SER A 2 3.11 18.97 21.64
C SER A 2 4.09 17.81 21.80
N THR A 3 3.58 16.62 22.12
CA THR A 3 4.45 15.46 22.20
C THR A 3 4.79 15.01 20.77
N PRO A 4 6.05 14.69 20.45
CA PRO A 4 6.42 14.34 19.09
C PRO A 4 5.63 13.12 18.61
N ILE A 5 5.17 13.18 17.36
CA ILE A 5 4.57 12.05 16.65
C ILE A 5 5.70 11.21 16.07
N LYS A 6 5.51 9.89 16.06
CA LYS A 6 6.36 8.91 15.39
C LYS A 6 5.55 8.16 14.34
N ILE A 7 6.22 7.79 13.27
CA ILE A 7 5.70 7.01 12.16
C ILE A 7 6.15 5.58 12.40
N VAL A 8 5.20 4.71 12.68
CA VAL A 8 5.47 3.31 13.00
C VAL A 8 5.09 2.50 11.78
N ASN A 9 6.05 1.77 11.24
CA ASN A 9 5.80 0.76 10.22
C ASN A 9 5.89 -0.60 10.88
N PHE A 10 4.87 -1.42 10.71
CA PHE A 10 4.89 -2.78 11.22
C PHE A 10 4.15 -3.73 10.28
N SER A 11 4.59 -4.97 10.29
CA SER A 11 3.98 -6.06 9.53
C SER A 11 3.59 -7.15 10.50
N ILE A 12 2.36 -7.64 10.41
CA ILE A 12 1.80 -8.60 11.37
C ILE A 12 1.08 -9.73 10.64
N LEU A 13 1.30 -10.96 11.11
CA LEU A 13 0.59 -12.14 10.68
C LEU A 13 -0.54 -12.43 11.67
N HIS A 14 -1.73 -12.65 11.13
CA HIS A 14 -2.90 -13.07 11.89
C HIS A 14 -3.46 -14.34 11.28
N GLU A 15 -3.41 -15.45 12.01
CA GLU A 15 -3.88 -16.75 11.51
C GLU A 15 -5.41 -16.79 11.38
N ASP A 16 -6.11 -16.05 12.24
CA ASP A 16 -7.57 -16.07 12.33
C ASP A 16 -8.22 -15.03 11.38
N GLY A 17 -8.13 -15.23 10.07
CA GLY A 17 -8.54 -14.18 9.14
C GLY A 17 -8.92 -14.61 7.75
N TRP A 18 -9.32 -13.61 6.97
CA TRP A 18 -9.41 -13.71 5.52
C TRP A 18 -8.09 -13.31 4.85
N SER A 19 -7.19 -12.62 5.57
CA SER A 19 -5.90 -12.16 5.06
C SER A 19 -5.03 -13.29 4.49
N PRO A 20 -4.97 -14.53 5.02
CA PRO A 20 -4.21 -15.62 4.41
C PRO A 20 -4.62 -15.96 2.97
N GLU A 21 -5.89 -15.75 2.61
CA GLU A 21 -6.38 -16.02 1.24
C GLU A 21 -5.74 -15.10 0.20
N THR A 22 -5.16 -13.97 0.62
CA THR A 22 -4.43 -13.08 -0.30
C THR A 22 -3.22 -13.76 -0.94
N LYS A 23 -2.58 -14.70 -0.22
CA LYS A 23 -1.48 -15.52 -0.74
C LYS A 23 -1.98 -16.52 -1.78
N LYS A 24 -3.10 -17.19 -1.50
CA LYS A 24 -3.67 -18.25 -2.35
C LYS A 24 -4.04 -17.74 -3.74
N TYR A 25 -4.49 -16.49 -3.83
CA TYR A 25 -5.00 -15.89 -5.07
C TYR A 25 -4.10 -14.78 -5.62
N GLU A 26 -2.91 -14.59 -5.06
CA GLU A 26 -1.95 -13.53 -5.42
C GLU A 26 -2.64 -12.16 -5.56
N VAL A 27 -3.46 -11.83 -4.55
CA VAL A 27 -4.14 -10.53 -4.49
C VAL A 27 -3.51 -9.65 -3.43
N ILE A 28 -3.53 -8.36 -3.70
CA ILE A 28 -3.24 -7.30 -2.76
C ILE A 28 -4.59 -6.70 -2.37
N ALA A 29 -4.78 -6.40 -1.09
CA ALA A 29 -5.98 -5.81 -0.57
C ALA A 29 -5.68 -4.56 0.26
N GLU A 30 -6.54 -3.55 0.17
CA GLU A 30 -6.52 -2.34 0.99
C GLU A 30 -7.91 -2.07 1.53
N SER A 31 -8.00 -1.83 2.83
CA SER A 31 -9.28 -1.56 3.49
C SER A 31 -9.48 -0.05 3.73
N LEU A 32 -10.64 0.46 3.33
CA LEU A 32 -11.00 1.87 3.32
C LEU A 32 -12.28 2.11 4.13
N ASN A 33 -12.53 3.38 4.49
CA ASN A 33 -13.78 3.84 5.10
C ASN A 33 -14.24 2.98 6.28
N LYS A 34 -13.30 2.74 7.19
CA LYS A 34 -13.43 1.84 8.35
C LYS A 34 -14.31 2.44 9.45
N THR A 35 -15.43 1.78 9.74
CA THR A 35 -16.43 2.22 10.73
C THR A 35 -16.76 1.11 11.73
N PHE A 36 -17.17 1.50 12.94
CA PHE A 36 -17.62 0.57 13.98
C PHE A 36 -19.07 0.90 14.30
N ASN A 37 -19.98 -0.06 14.13
CA ASN A 37 -21.41 0.12 14.33
C ASN A 37 -22.00 -1.05 15.09
N ARG A 38 -22.63 -0.79 16.25
CA ARG A 38 -23.42 -1.79 17.01
C ARG A 38 -22.73 -3.16 17.17
N GLY A 39 -21.44 -3.17 17.49
CA GLY A 39 -20.67 -4.41 17.68
C GLY A 39 -20.13 -5.05 16.39
N THR A 40 -20.25 -4.38 15.24
CA THR A 40 -19.68 -4.81 13.97
C THR A 40 -18.62 -3.82 13.48
N PHE A 41 -17.68 -4.32 12.67
CA PHE A 41 -16.67 -3.53 11.98
C PHE A 41 -16.94 -3.56 10.49
N SER A 42 -17.27 -2.42 9.89
CA SER A 42 -17.60 -2.30 8.47
C SER A 42 -16.53 -1.53 7.73
N PHE A 43 -16.13 -2.02 6.56
CA PHE A 43 -15.13 -1.39 5.72
C PHE A 43 -15.37 -1.74 4.25
N TYR A 44 -14.80 -0.91 3.37
CA TYR A 44 -14.69 -1.22 1.96
C TYR A 44 -13.35 -1.89 1.73
N LEU A 45 -13.31 -2.95 0.94
CA LEU A 45 -12.07 -3.62 0.57
C LEU A 45 -11.86 -3.45 -0.93
N LEU A 46 -10.75 -2.79 -1.28
CA LEU A 46 -10.21 -2.75 -2.63
C LEU A 46 -9.26 -3.93 -2.77
N ILE A 47 -9.40 -4.67 -3.87
CA ILE A 47 -8.49 -5.78 -4.19
C ILE A 47 -7.98 -5.66 -5.61
N TRP A 48 -6.72 -6.03 -5.84
CA TRP A 48 -6.17 -6.21 -7.17
C TRP A 48 -5.16 -7.35 -7.20
N GLY A 49 -5.11 -8.08 -8.31
CA GLY A 49 -4.25 -9.27 -8.41
C GLY A 49 -4.61 -10.18 -9.58
N SER A 50 -4.22 -11.45 -9.51
CA SER A 50 -4.41 -12.40 -10.60
C SER A 50 -5.82 -13.03 -10.61
N ASP A 51 -6.43 -13.27 -9.44
CA ASP A 51 -7.75 -13.93 -9.33
C ASP A 51 -8.66 -13.31 -8.24
N ALA A 52 -9.09 -12.06 -8.47
CA ALA A 52 -9.96 -11.33 -7.55
C ALA A 52 -11.31 -12.02 -7.32
N LYS A 53 -11.83 -12.74 -8.32
CA LYS A 53 -13.13 -13.42 -8.24
C LYS A 53 -13.10 -14.57 -7.24
N LYS A 54 -12.14 -15.50 -7.37
CA LYS A 54 -12.07 -16.65 -6.46
C LYS A 54 -11.70 -16.24 -5.03
N PHE A 55 -10.87 -15.22 -4.88
CA PHE A 55 -10.62 -14.62 -3.57
C PHE A 55 -11.92 -14.20 -2.88
N ILE A 56 -12.82 -13.49 -3.58
CA ILE A 56 -14.11 -13.07 -3.02
C ILE A 56 -14.99 -14.28 -2.66
N GLU A 57 -15.04 -15.30 -3.52
CA GLU A 57 -15.81 -16.53 -3.27
C GLU A 57 -15.36 -17.24 -1.99
N ASP A 58 -14.04 -17.31 -1.74
CA ASP A 58 -13.49 -17.94 -0.55
C ASP A 58 -13.74 -17.14 0.73
N ILE A 59 -13.51 -15.82 0.71
CA ILE A 59 -13.68 -15.00 1.92
C ILE A 59 -15.15 -14.86 2.31
N ARG A 60 -16.09 -14.98 1.37
CA ARG A 60 -17.54 -14.90 1.62
C ARG A 60 -18.00 -15.96 2.64
N ASN A 61 -17.36 -17.12 2.65
CA ASN A 61 -17.75 -18.25 3.50
C ASN A 61 -17.04 -18.28 4.85
N LYS A 62 -16.23 -17.27 5.17
CA LYS A 62 -15.48 -17.20 6.43
C LYS A 62 -16.39 -16.79 7.58
N ASN A 63 -16.25 -17.47 8.72
CA ASN A 63 -17.12 -17.32 9.89
C ASN A 63 -17.13 -15.89 10.49
N GLN A 64 -16.14 -15.07 10.14
CA GLN A 64 -15.98 -13.71 10.64
C GLN A 64 -16.66 -12.65 9.76
N ILE A 65 -17.04 -13.03 8.54
CA ILE A 65 -17.76 -12.16 7.61
C ILE A 65 -19.27 -12.33 7.84
N LEU A 66 -19.91 -11.28 8.35
CA LEU A 66 -21.36 -11.22 8.54
C LEU A 66 -22.08 -10.88 7.23
N ASN A 67 -21.49 -9.97 6.45
CA ASN A 67 -22.04 -9.56 5.17
C ASN A 67 -20.90 -9.22 4.19
N LEU A 68 -21.10 -9.58 2.92
CA LEU A 68 -20.21 -9.24 1.81
C LEU A 68 -21.05 -8.85 0.59
N GLU A 69 -20.95 -7.57 0.25
CA GLU A 69 -21.55 -6.97 -0.93
C GLU A 69 -20.45 -6.66 -1.96
N VAL A 70 -20.62 -7.14 -3.20
CA VAL A 70 -19.70 -6.84 -4.30
C VAL A 70 -20.20 -5.61 -5.03
N LEU A 71 -19.43 -4.54 -5.02
CA LEU A 71 -19.78 -3.25 -5.62
C LEU A 71 -19.22 -3.11 -7.04
N GLY A 72 -18.10 -3.79 -7.32
CA GLY A 72 -17.49 -3.85 -8.65
C GLY A 72 -16.49 -4.99 -8.75
N LEU A 73 -16.43 -5.66 -9.89
CA LEU A 73 -15.54 -6.80 -10.09
C LEU A 73 -15.09 -6.92 -11.55
N THR A 74 -13.79 -7.13 -11.72
CA THR A 74 -13.15 -7.59 -12.96
C THR A 74 -12.27 -8.79 -12.61
N LYS A 75 -11.61 -9.39 -13.61
CA LYS A 75 -10.64 -10.48 -13.35
C LYS A 75 -9.51 -10.04 -12.40
N LYS A 76 -9.05 -8.79 -12.53
CA LYS A 76 -7.85 -8.29 -11.83
C LYS A 76 -8.14 -7.31 -10.69
N PHE A 77 -9.40 -6.94 -10.48
CA PHE A 77 -9.76 -5.87 -9.55
C PHE A 77 -11.14 -6.12 -8.95
N GLY A 78 -11.32 -5.77 -7.68
CA GLY A 78 -12.62 -5.83 -7.01
C GLY A 78 -12.79 -4.72 -5.99
N ILE A 79 -14.03 -4.29 -5.81
CA ILE A 79 -14.49 -3.42 -4.72
C ILE A 79 -15.63 -4.14 -4.03
N LEU A 80 -15.51 -4.32 -2.73
CA LEU A 80 -16.53 -4.96 -1.91
C LEU A 80 -16.73 -4.17 -0.62
N ARG A 81 -17.94 -4.24 -0.07
CA ARG A 81 -18.24 -3.80 1.28
C ARG A 81 -18.36 -5.03 2.18
N LEU A 82 -17.64 -5.00 3.29
CA LEU A 82 -17.59 -6.08 4.27
C LEU A 82 -18.15 -5.60 5.61
N GLU A 83 -18.86 -6.49 6.29
CA GLU A 83 -19.20 -6.34 7.70
C GLU A 83 -18.63 -7.52 8.47
N HIS A 84 -17.81 -7.21 9.47
CA HIS A 84 -17.03 -8.16 10.23
C HIS A 84 -17.57 -8.23 11.67
N LYS A 85 -17.65 -9.45 12.21
CA LYS A 85 -18.23 -9.68 13.56
C LYS A 85 -17.39 -9.11 14.71
N ASN A 86 -16.07 -9.02 14.53
CA ASN A 86 -15.14 -8.60 15.57
C ASN A 86 -14.80 -7.11 15.44
N THR A 87 -14.95 -6.36 16.53
CA THR A 87 -14.54 -4.94 16.64
C THR A 87 -13.17 -4.75 17.28
N ASN A 88 -12.61 -5.78 17.92
CA ASN A 88 -11.23 -5.78 18.41
C ASN A 88 -10.28 -6.03 17.24
N THR A 89 -9.85 -4.95 16.60
CA THR A 89 -9.03 -4.94 15.38
C THR A 89 -7.82 -4.05 15.60
N ILE A 90 -6.79 -4.19 14.77
CA ILE A 90 -5.65 -3.25 14.77
C ILE A 90 -6.14 -1.81 14.55
N THR A 91 -7.19 -1.62 13.73
CA THR A 91 -7.82 -0.30 13.57
C THR A 91 -8.35 0.27 14.88
N SER A 92 -9.06 -0.52 15.69
CA SER A 92 -9.56 -0.03 16.98
C SER A 92 -8.43 0.18 17.99
N LEU A 93 -7.36 -0.61 17.92
CA LEU A 93 -6.14 -0.38 18.70
C LEU A 93 -5.50 0.97 18.36
N VAL A 94 -5.25 1.26 17.08
CA VAL A 94 -4.66 2.53 16.64
C VAL A 94 -5.53 3.71 17.10
N LYS A 95 -6.86 3.62 16.93
CA LYS A 95 -7.80 4.65 17.41
C LYS A 95 -7.75 4.84 18.94
N ARG A 96 -7.63 3.76 19.72
CA ARG A 96 -7.53 3.80 21.20
C ARG A 96 -6.33 4.62 21.67
N TYR A 97 -5.22 4.54 20.95
CA TYR A 97 -4.01 5.33 21.21
C TYR A 97 -3.98 6.68 20.48
N ARG A 98 -5.12 7.12 19.95
CA ARG A 98 -5.28 8.37 19.17
C ARG A 98 -4.29 8.47 17.99
N GLY A 99 -3.93 7.32 17.42
CA GLY A 99 -3.10 7.24 16.23
C GLY A 99 -3.89 7.50 14.95
N ILE A 100 -3.14 7.73 13.88
CA ILE A 100 -3.66 7.92 12.52
C ILE A 100 -3.15 6.75 11.69
N ILE A 101 -4.04 6.10 10.94
CA ILE A 101 -3.65 5.09 9.96
C ILE A 101 -3.29 5.83 8.68
N LEU A 102 -2.03 5.75 8.26
CA LEU A 102 -1.54 6.38 7.04
C LEU A 102 -1.67 5.43 5.85
N SER A 103 -1.38 4.15 6.06
CA SER A 103 -1.59 3.09 5.07
C SER A 103 -1.83 1.75 5.75
N GLU A 104 -2.54 0.87 5.04
CA GLU A 104 -2.68 -0.55 5.35
C GLU A 104 -2.70 -1.29 4.02
N ARG A 105 -1.89 -2.33 3.90
CA ARG A 105 -1.88 -3.21 2.75
C ARG A 105 -1.75 -4.65 3.17
N ILE A 106 -2.56 -5.51 2.58
CA ILE A 106 -2.62 -6.93 2.91
C ILE A 106 -2.25 -7.72 1.66
N SER A 107 -1.21 -8.53 1.76
CA SER A 107 -0.73 -9.36 0.66
C SER A 107 0.04 -10.55 1.22
N ASN A 108 -0.06 -11.71 0.57
CA ASN A 108 0.63 -12.93 1.01
C ASN A 108 0.34 -13.34 2.47
N GLY A 109 -0.85 -12.99 2.99
CA GLY A 109 -1.23 -13.24 4.38
C GLY A 109 -0.69 -12.23 5.39
N LEU A 110 0.19 -11.31 4.96
CA LEU A 110 0.83 -10.32 5.81
C LEU A 110 0.07 -9.00 5.74
N GLU A 111 -0.30 -8.45 6.90
CA GLU A 111 -0.86 -7.12 7.00
C GLU A 111 0.26 -6.12 7.32
N LYS A 112 0.50 -5.19 6.39
CA LYS A 112 1.49 -4.12 6.53
C LYS A 112 0.78 -2.82 6.88
N TRP A 113 1.25 -2.16 7.92
CA TRP A 113 0.64 -0.96 8.47
C TRP A 113 1.67 0.15 8.60
N THR A 114 1.29 1.34 8.17
CA THR A 114 1.98 2.58 8.54
C THR A 114 1.03 3.43 9.36
N VAL A 115 1.42 3.76 10.59
CA VAL A 115 0.59 4.55 11.51
C VAL A 115 1.39 5.69 12.11
N ALA A 116 0.74 6.83 12.33
CA ALA A 116 1.31 7.94 13.10
C ALA A 116 0.77 7.86 14.54
N ILE A 117 1.67 7.71 15.52
CA ILE A 117 1.31 7.56 16.95
C ILE A 117 2.16 8.51 17.79
N ASN A 118 1.57 8.99 18.88
CA ASN A 118 2.27 9.81 19.86
C ASN A 118 3.42 9.02 20.51
N ALA A 119 4.62 9.59 20.54
CA ALA A 119 5.82 8.93 21.09
C ALA A 119 5.64 8.38 22.52
N LYS A 120 4.85 9.06 23.37
CA LYS A 120 4.57 8.60 24.75
C LYS A 120 3.73 7.31 24.80
N SER A 121 3.02 6.99 23.73
CA SER A 121 2.13 5.83 23.64
C SER A 121 2.77 4.60 23.02
N LEU A 122 3.94 4.74 22.37
CA LEU A 122 4.58 3.68 21.57
C LEU A 122 4.80 2.39 22.32
N ARG A 123 5.39 2.46 23.52
CA ARG A 123 5.68 1.26 24.32
C ARG A 123 4.40 0.46 24.59
N LYS A 124 3.36 1.12 25.11
CA LYS A 124 2.06 0.50 25.41
C LYS A 124 1.34 0.04 24.13
N PHE A 125 1.47 0.78 23.04
CA PHE A 125 0.89 0.41 21.75
C PHE A 125 1.51 -0.88 21.24
N ARG A 126 2.84 -1.00 21.23
CA ARG A 126 3.57 -2.19 20.81
C ARG A 126 3.27 -3.39 21.70
N GLU A 127 3.27 -3.21 23.02
CA GLU A 127 2.86 -4.25 23.98
C GLU A 127 1.47 -4.81 23.64
N LYS A 128 0.50 -3.93 23.36
CA LYS A 128 -0.86 -4.34 22.98
C LYS A 128 -0.97 -4.88 21.56
N LEU A 129 -0.11 -4.46 20.64
CA LEU A 129 -0.09 -4.97 19.27
C LEU A 129 0.28 -6.45 19.22
N ASN A 130 1.16 -6.92 20.10
CA ASN A 130 1.51 -8.34 20.24
C ASN A 130 0.31 -9.24 20.58
N GLU A 131 -0.79 -8.69 21.10
CA GLU A 131 -2.01 -9.45 21.40
C GLU A 131 -2.86 -9.75 20.13
N TYR A 132 -2.51 -9.14 18.98
CA TYR A 132 -3.28 -9.26 17.72
C TYR A 132 -2.64 -10.21 16.70
N GLY A 133 -1.45 -10.75 16.96
CA GLY A 133 -0.74 -11.62 16.02
C GLY A 133 0.78 -11.55 16.15
N GLU A 134 1.47 -12.29 15.29
CA GLU A 134 2.93 -12.31 15.24
C GLU A 134 3.43 -11.08 14.49
N ILE A 135 4.14 -10.19 15.19
CA ILE A 135 4.80 -9.05 14.56
C ILE A 135 6.07 -9.54 13.86
N VAL A 136 6.06 -9.48 12.52
CA VAL A 136 7.19 -9.87 11.67
C VAL A 136 8.23 -8.74 11.61
N ASN A 137 7.78 -7.52 11.35
CA ASN A 137 8.63 -6.33 11.24
C ASN A 137 8.06 -5.19 12.08
N TYR A 138 8.93 -4.36 12.66
CA TYR A 138 8.54 -3.16 13.41
C TYR A 138 9.66 -2.12 13.36
N SER A 139 9.35 -0.91 12.90
CA SER A 139 10.28 0.23 12.87
C SER A 139 9.58 1.53 13.24
N GLU A 140 10.35 2.46 13.80
CA GLU A 140 9.87 3.77 14.23
C GLU A 140 10.71 4.85 13.55
N LYS A 141 10.09 5.67 12.72
CA LYS A 141 10.69 6.80 12.04
C LYS A 141 10.13 8.11 12.57
N SER A 142 10.96 9.13 12.61
CA SER A 142 10.50 10.50 12.81
C SER A 142 9.84 11.01 11.52
N PRO A 143 8.90 11.97 11.58
CA PRO A 143 8.22 12.45 10.36
C PRO A 143 9.15 12.99 9.27
N ASN A 144 10.30 13.54 9.65
CA ASN A 144 11.34 14.02 8.73
C ASN A 144 12.16 12.91 8.05
N GLU A 145 11.99 11.65 8.47
CA GLU A 145 12.62 10.47 7.87
C GLU A 145 11.69 9.78 6.84
N ILE A 146 10.48 10.32 6.60
CA ILE A 146 9.59 9.84 5.54
C ILE A 146 9.99 10.46 4.21
N THR A 147 10.21 9.61 3.20
CA THR A 147 10.33 10.02 1.80
C THR A 147 8.93 10.24 1.21
N PRO A 148 8.53 11.48 0.88
CA PRO A 148 7.25 11.73 0.20
C PRO A 148 7.28 11.20 -1.24
N PRO A 149 6.11 11.01 -1.88
CA PRO A 149 6.05 10.74 -3.31
C PRO A 149 6.87 11.77 -4.10
N PRO A 150 7.69 11.34 -5.08
CA PRO A 150 8.58 12.24 -5.78
C PRO A 150 7.79 13.23 -6.63
N LEU A 151 8.12 14.51 -6.48
CA LEU A 151 7.61 15.57 -7.35
C LEU A 151 8.55 15.72 -8.54
N LEU A 152 8.13 15.16 -9.67
CA LEU A 152 8.89 15.26 -10.91
C LEU A 152 8.71 16.65 -11.53
N THR A 153 9.78 17.21 -12.08
CA THR A 153 9.72 18.45 -12.86
C THR A 153 8.97 18.23 -14.17
N GLU A 154 8.45 19.29 -14.78
CA GLU A 154 7.76 19.20 -16.08
C GLU A 154 8.63 18.49 -17.14
N LYS A 155 9.94 18.77 -17.17
CA LYS A 155 10.89 18.13 -18.09
C LYS A 155 11.13 16.66 -17.79
N GLN A 156 11.14 16.26 -16.52
CA GLN A 156 11.20 14.85 -16.12
C GLN A 156 9.93 14.10 -16.52
N VAL A 157 8.75 14.69 -16.28
CA VAL A 157 7.46 14.12 -16.69
C VAL A 157 7.37 14.00 -18.21
N GLU A 158 7.77 15.04 -18.95
CA GLU A 158 7.80 15.06 -20.42
C GLU A 158 8.70 13.94 -20.96
N ALA A 159 9.94 13.85 -20.47
CA ALA A 159 10.88 12.81 -20.87
C ALA A 159 10.34 11.39 -20.59
N LEU A 160 9.82 11.16 -19.38
CA LEU A 160 9.27 9.86 -18.97
C LEU A 160 8.04 9.46 -19.79
N ARG A 161 7.11 10.40 -20.01
CA ARG A 161 5.87 10.16 -20.78
C ARG A 161 6.16 9.86 -22.25
N PHE A 162 7.09 10.59 -22.88
CA PHE A 162 7.50 10.31 -24.26
C PHE A 162 8.24 8.98 -24.37
N ALA A 163 9.17 8.71 -23.46
CA ALA A 163 9.87 7.42 -23.41
C ALA A 163 8.86 6.25 -23.31
N LEU A 164 7.91 6.33 -22.38
CA LEU A 164 6.90 5.29 -22.18
C LEU A 164 5.98 5.14 -23.40
N SER A 165 5.40 6.23 -23.89
CA SER A 165 4.42 6.18 -25.00
C SER A 165 5.01 5.79 -26.35
N LYS A 166 6.32 6.01 -26.56
CA LYS A 166 7.01 5.65 -27.80
C LYS A 166 7.69 4.28 -27.77
N GLY A 167 7.52 3.53 -26.67
CA GLY A 167 8.09 2.19 -26.51
C GLY A 167 9.61 2.20 -26.33
N TYR A 168 10.16 3.23 -25.69
CA TYR A 168 11.58 3.27 -25.29
C TYR A 168 11.91 2.17 -24.26
N PHE A 169 10.93 1.80 -23.46
CA PHE A 169 11.02 0.76 -22.43
C PHE A 169 10.59 -0.64 -22.92
N ASP A 170 10.14 -0.76 -24.17
CA ASP A 170 9.72 -2.04 -24.74
C ASP A 170 10.92 -2.94 -25.04
N TYR A 171 10.67 -4.25 -25.11
CA TYR A 171 11.64 -5.22 -25.62
C TYR A 171 11.05 -5.95 -26.86
N PRO A 172 11.67 -5.81 -28.07
CA PRO A 172 12.76 -4.89 -28.39
C PRO A 172 12.33 -3.41 -28.33
N LYS A 173 13.30 -2.51 -28.10
CA LYS A 173 13.03 -1.06 -28.05
C LYS A 173 12.46 -0.57 -29.38
N LYS A 174 11.34 0.15 -29.34
CA LYS A 174 10.69 0.71 -30.55
C LYS A 174 11.27 2.05 -30.99
N ILE A 175 11.99 2.75 -30.12
CA ILE A 175 12.62 4.04 -30.40
C ILE A 175 13.93 4.21 -29.63
N ARG A 176 14.90 4.94 -30.21
CA ARG A 176 16.14 5.30 -29.52
C ARG A 176 15.96 6.60 -28.73
N GLY A 177 16.74 6.77 -27.67
CA GLY A 177 16.71 8.00 -26.87
C GLY A 177 17.11 9.24 -27.67
N GLU A 178 18.00 9.08 -28.65
CA GLU A 178 18.39 10.15 -29.59
C GLU A 178 17.20 10.67 -30.41
N ASP A 179 16.32 9.78 -30.86
CA ASP A 179 15.15 10.14 -31.65
C ASP A 179 14.10 10.83 -30.80
N ILE A 180 13.90 10.37 -29.55
CA ILE A 180 13.04 11.08 -28.59
C ILE A 180 13.60 12.47 -28.29
N ALA A 181 14.90 12.60 -28.08
CA ALA A 181 15.53 13.89 -27.80
C ALA A 181 15.29 14.88 -28.95
N LYS A 182 15.43 14.43 -30.21
CA LYS A 182 15.09 15.23 -31.40
C LYS A 182 13.62 15.64 -31.42
N LEU A 183 12.70 14.71 -31.13
CA LEU A 183 11.26 15.00 -31.07
C LEU A 183 10.91 16.05 -30.01
N LEU A 184 11.64 16.06 -28.89
CA LEU A 184 11.47 17.01 -27.80
C LEU A 184 12.28 18.31 -27.98
N GLY A 185 12.95 18.50 -29.11
CA GLY A 185 13.77 19.68 -29.38
C GLY A 185 14.95 19.85 -28.41
N MET A 186 15.47 18.77 -27.84
CA MET A 186 16.56 18.78 -26.86
C MET A 186 17.75 17.92 -27.30
N LYS A 187 18.92 18.18 -26.71
CA LYS A 187 20.09 17.33 -26.93
C LYS A 187 19.90 15.98 -26.24
N THR A 188 20.41 14.90 -26.83
CA THR A 188 20.33 13.54 -26.24
C THR A 188 20.80 13.47 -24.78
N PRO A 189 21.92 14.10 -24.37
CA PRO A 189 22.34 14.09 -22.96
C PRO A 189 21.32 14.76 -22.03
N THR A 190 20.64 15.82 -22.49
CA THR A 190 19.59 16.52 -21.73
C THR A 190 18.37 15.62 -21.52
N PHE A 191 17.92 14.91 -22.57
CA PHE A 191 16.85 13.92 -22.46
C PHE A 191 17.21 12.82 -21.45
N VAL A 192 18.39 12.22 -21.59
CA VAL A 192 18.86 11.14 -20.70
C VAL A 192 18.97 11.62 -19.25
N TYR A 193 19.43 12.86 -19.03
CA TYR A 193 19.48 13.46 -17.70
C TYR A 193 18.10 13.55 -17.05
N HIS A 194 17.10 14.09 -17.76
CA HIS A 194 15.74 14.19 -17.22
C HIS A 194 15.12 12.81 -16.98
N LEU A 195 15.28 11.89 -17.94
CA LEU A 195 14.76 10.54 -17.82
C LEU A 195 15.34 9.80 -16.61
N ARG A 196 16.67 9.80 -16.45
CA ARG A 196 17.33 9.09 -15.35
C ARG A 196 16.99 9.65 -13.97
N ASN A 197 16.89 10.98 -13.84
CA ASN A 197 16.47 11.56 -12.57
C ASN A 197 15.02 11.22 -12.25
N ALA A 198 14.13 11.20 -13.25
CA ALA A 198 12.75 10.76 -13.07
C ALA A 198 12.68 9.29 -12.63
N GLU A 199 13.37 8.40 -13.36
CA GLU A 199 13.46 6.97 -13.04
C GLU A 199 14.00 6.76 -11.63
N LYS A 200 15.12 7.39 -11.28
CA LYS A 200 15.75 7.26 -9.97
C LYS A 200 14.78 7.62 -8.85
N SER A 201 14.16 8.80 -8.91
CA SER A 201 13.23 9.24 -7.86
C SER A 201 12.01 8.34 -7.73
N ILE A 202 11.47 7.81 -8.83
CA ILE A 202 10.35 6.87 -8.81
C ILE A 202 10.78 5.52 -8.23
N LEU A 203 11.96 5.01 -8.62
CA LEU A 203 12.47 3.73 -8.17
C LEU A 203 12.83 3.75 -6.68
N GLU A 204 13.50 4.80 -6.20
CA GLU A 204 13.79 5.00 -4.77
C GLU A 204 12.49 5.00 -3.96
N PHE A 205 11.50 5.81 -4.37
CA PHE A 205 10.20 5.83 -3.71
C PHE A 205 9.49 4.47 -3.74
N TYR A 206 9.52 3.80 -4.89
CA TYR A 206 8.84 2.52 -5.06
C TYR A 206 9.47 1.43 -4.17
N LEU A 207 10.79 1.35 -4.14
CA LEU A 207 11.52 0.42 -3.29
C LEU A 207 11.24 0.73 -1.81
N ASP A 208 11.45 1.97 -1.36
CA ASP A 208 11.27 2.35 0.06
C ASP A 208 9.85 2.12 0.60
N ASN A 209 8.82 2.17 -0.26
CA ASN A 209 7.41 2.18 0.17
C ASN A 209 6.61 0.93 -0.22
N PHE A 210 7.06 0.16 -1.22
CA PHE A 210 6.28 -0.98 -1.73
C PHE A 210 7.03 -2.30 -1.75
N ILE A 211 8.35 -2.31 -1.63
CA ILE A 211 9.16 -3.53 -1.54
C ILE A 211 9.91 -3.48 -0.20
N GLU A 212 9.68 -4.46 0.67
CA GLU A 212 10.54 -4.59 1.86
C GLU A 212 11.85 -5.28 1.46
N ASP A 213 12.92 -4.93 2.17
CA ASP A 213 14.27 -5.50 2.07
C ASP A 213 14.23 -7.02 1.84
N LEU A 214 14.98 -7.47 0.83
CA LEU A 214 15.26 -8.88 0.57
C LEU A 214 15.96 -9.56 1.76
#